data_AF-A0A804UN95-F1
#
_entry.id   AF-A0A804UN95-F1
#
_cell.length_a   1.000
_cell.length_b   1.000
_cell.length_c   1.000
_cell.angle_alpha   90.00
_cell.angle_beta   90.00
_cell.angle_gamma   90.00
#
_symmetry.space_group_name_H-M   'P 1'
#
loop_
_entity.id
_entity.type
_entity.pdbx_description
1 polymer ?
#
loop_
_entity_poly.entity_id
_entity_poly.type
_entity_poly.pdbx_seq_one_letter_code
_entity_poly.pdbx_strand_id
1 'polypeptide(L)'
;MSTWTASMFKVCDHPCPSLSHPAHHQPFFDRKSDHLLYHNRATEEPDAQGTANRRGAVQRLERRWLDCHQLRGSWIWSMRGDEAKRVCSGINLVQVPVARGKADLNLYRSAGAEVVAILASKGKCERASIDEVYLDLTDAAKEMLLQAPPDSPEGIFMEAAKSNILGLPADASEKEKNVRAWLCQSEADYQEKLLPCGAIIVAQLRVRVLEETQFTCSAGIAHNKMLAKLVSGMHKPAQQTVVPSSSVQDLLASLPVKKMKQLGGKLGSSLQDDLGVETIGDLLSFTEEKLQEQYGVNTG
;
A
#
# COMPACT_ATOMS: atom_id res chain seq x y z
N MET A 1 21.04 2.40 13.80
CA MET A 1 19.77 2.09 14.48
C MET A 1 18.78 1.65 13.42
N SER A 2 18.25 0.44 13.51
CA SER A 2 17.22 -0.09 12.61
C SER A 2 15.92 0.72 12.79
N THR A 3 15.42 1.39 11.74
CA THR A 3 14.21 2.22 11.79
C THR A 3 13.09 1.61 10.96
N TRP A 4 12.18 0.93 11.65
CA TRP A 4 11.12 0.13 11.04
C TRP A 4 10.07 1.00 10.39
N THR A 5 10.04 1.02 9.07
CA THR A 5 9.09 1.86 8.33
C THR A 5 7.93 1.04 7.79
N ALA A 6 6.70 1.46 8.08
CA ALA A 6 5.52 1.09 7.29
C ALA A 6 5.17 2.21 6.30
N SER A 7 5.11 1.90 5.00
CA SER A 7 4.58 2.82 3.98
C SER A 7 3.14 2.43 3.66
N MET A 8 2.17 3.26 4.06
CA MET A 8 0.75 3.00 3.79
C MET A 8 0.19 3.89 2.69
N PHE A 9 -0.51 3.28 1.74
CA PHE A 9 -1.36 3.97 0.78
C PHE A 9 -2.81 3.98 1.26
N LYS A 10 -3.27 5.17 1.66
CA LYS A 10 -4.69 5.48 1.71
C LYS A 10 -5.27 5.33 0.31
N VAL A 11 -6.37 4.63 0.27
CA VAL A 11 -7.32 4.66 -0.82
C VAL A 11 -8.68 5.06 -0.04
N CYS A 12 -9.80 5.55 -0.60
CA CYS A 12 -10.90 6.33 0.07
C CYS A 12 -12.45 5.89 0.09
N ASP A 13 -12.87 4.67 0.46
CA ASP A 13 -14.28 4.14 0.56
C ASP A 13 -15.36 4.97 1.33
N HIS A 14 -16.24 5.73 0.67
CA HIS A 14 -17.44 6.38 1.26
C HIS A 14 -18.60 6.52 0.25
N PRO A 15 -19.88 6.35 0.67
CA PRO A 15 -21.06 6.74 -0.12
C PRO A 15 -21.36 8.24 -0.01
N CYS A 16 -21.94 8.83 -1.06
CA CYS A 16 -22.52 10.17 -1.01
C CYS A 16 -23.91 10.12 -0.33
N PRO A 17 -24.28 11.05 0.56
CA PRO A 17 -25.56 11.02 1.29
C PRO A 17 -26.77 11.49 0.45
N SER A 18 -26.93 10.90 -0.74
CA SER A 18 -28.16 10.92 -1.53
C SER A 18 -28.10 9.86 -2.64
N LEU A 19 -27.86 8.59 -2.27
CA LEU A 19 -28.11 7.36 -3.06
C LEU A 19 -27.62 6.14 -2.27
N SER A 20 -28.29 5.01 -2.44
CA SER A 20 -27.99 3.77 -1.71
C SER A 20 -26.77 3.02 -2.27
N HIS A 21 -25.62 3.14 -1.61
CA HIS A 21 -24.65 2.08 -1.24
C HIS A 21 -23.18 2.55 -1.18
N PRO A 22 -22.35 1.99 -0.27
CA PRO A 22 -20.94 2.33 -0.14
C PRO A 22 -20.04 1.57 -1.11
N ALA A 23 -19.05 2.28 -1.66
CA ALA A 23 -17.66 1.90 -1.94
C ALA A 23 -17.04 2.96 -2.87
N HIS A 24 -15.76 3.34 -2.73
CA HIS A 24 -15.18 4.49 -3.46
C HIS A 24 -13.64 4.59 -3.40
N HIS A 25 -12.83 3.62 -3.86
CA HIS A 25 -11.37 3.87 -3.95
C HIS A 25 -10.52 3.33 -5.11
N GLN A 26 -9.57 4.09 -5.70
CA GLN A 26 -9.12 5.48 -5.45
C GLN A 26 -9.68 6.45 -6.51
N PRO A 27 -10.02 7.70 -6.16
CA PRO A 27 -10.24 8.75 -7.16
C PRO A 27 -8.90 9.16 -7.81
N PHE A 28 -8.64 8.79 -9.07
CA PHE A 28 -7.46 9.29 -9.80
C PHE A 28 -7.73 10.68 -10.38
N PHE A 29 -7.01 11.70 -9.91
CA PHE A 29 -7.17 13.08 -10.38
C PHE A 29 -6.41 13.33 -11.69
N ASP A 30 -7.14 13.30 -12.81
CA ASP A 30 -6.60 13.83 -14.07
C ASP A 30 -6.54 15.37 -14.01
N ARG A 31 -5.32 15.92 -13.92
CA ARG A 31 -5.07 17.37 -14.00
C ARG A 31 -5.52 18.01 -15.31
N LYS A 32 -5.83 17.23 -16.36
CA LYS A 32 -6.36 17.74 -17.65
C LYS A 32 -7.89 17.78 -17.73
N SER A 33 -8.62 17.21 -16.77
CA SER A 33 -10.10 17.19 -16.79
C SER A 33 -10.80 17.34 -15.43
N ASP A 34 -10.09 17.46 -14.30
CA ASP A 34 -10.65 17.61 -12.95
C ASP A 34 -11.64 16.49 -12.56
N HIS A 35 -11.47 15.30 -13.12
CA HIS A 35 -12.38 14.16 -12.95
C HIS A 35 -11.69 12.94 -12.34
N LEU A 36 -12.50 12.14 -11.65
CA LEU A 36 -12.14 10.93 -10.93
C LEU A 36 -12.97 9.77 -11.50
N LEU A 37 -12.36 8.60 -11.68
CA LEU A 37 -12.92 7.52 -12.51
C LEU A 37 -13.38 6.32 -11.66
N TYR A 38 -14.61 5.85 -11.89
CA TYR A 38 -15.22 4.66 -11.26
C TYR A 38 -16.09 3.91 -12.27
N HIS A 39 -16.39 2.62 -12.09
CA HIS A 39 -17.30 1.87 -12.99
C HIS A 39 -18.42 1.20 -12.20
N ASN A 40 -19.64 1.14 -12.76
CA ASN A 40 -20.71 0.34 -12.15
C ASN A 40 -21.80 -0.09 -13.15
N ARG A 41 -22.20 -1.37 -13.03
CA ARG A 41 -23.44 -1.97 -13.57
C ARG A 41 -23.88 -3.02 -12.53
N ALA A 42 -25.15 -3.27 -12.26
CA ALA A 42 -26.39 -2.70 -12.80
C ALA A 42 -27.36 -2.35 -11.67
N THR A 43 -28.53 -1.82 -12.02
CA THR A 43 -29.68 -1.62 -11.12
C THR A 43 -30.32 -2.96 -10.74
N GLU A 44 -30.46 -3.25 -9.46
CA GLU A 44 -31.31 -4.32 -8.93
C GLU A 44 -32.14 -3.79 -7.76
N GLU A 45 -33.38 -4.29 -7.65
CA GLU A 45 -34.39 -3.86 -6.68
C GLU A 45 -34.08 -4.35 -5.25
N PRO A 46 -34.58 -3.67 -4.20
CA PRO A 46 -34.37 -4.10 -2.82
C PRO A 46 -35.17 -5.37 -2.50
N ASP A 47 -34.47 -6.42 -2.05
CA ASP A 47 -35.10 -7.65 -1.54
C ASP A 47 -35.83 -7.39 -0.20
N ALA A 48 -36.94 -8.11 0.01
CA ALA A 48 -38.00 -7.75 0.93
C ALA A 48 -37.74 -8.07 2.42
N GLN A 49 -36.49 -8.36 2.82
CA GLN A 49 -36.16 -8.84 4.17
C GLN A 49 -35.00 -8.06 4.81
N GLY A 50 -35.34 -7.03 5.59
CA GLY A 50 -34.41 -6.10 6.23
C GLY A 50 -33.60 -6.70 7.39
N THR A 51 -32.67 -7.61 7.12
CA THR A 51 -31.68 -8.08 8.12
C THR A 51 -30.24 -7.99 7.59
N ALA A 52 -29.45 -7.10 8.18
CA ALA A 52 -28.07 -6.85 7.78
C ALA A 52 -27.10 -7.95 8.27
N ASN A 53 -26.93 -9.02 7.49
CA ASN A 53 -25.92 -10.05 7.78
C ASN A 53 -24.50 -9.51 7.50
N ARG A 54 -23.74 -9.23 8.58
CA ARG A 54 -22.39 -8.63 8.52
C ARG A 54 -21.39 -9.44 7.69
N ARG A 55 -21.48 -10.78 7.63
CA ARG A 55 -20.57 -11.60 6.81
C ARG A 55 -20.80 -11.42 5.30
N GLY A 56 -22.06 -11.20 4.90
CA GLY A 56 -22.41 -10.96 3.50
C GLY A 56 -21.95 -9.59 2.98
N ALA A 57 -21.68 -8.61 3.85
CA ALA A 57 -21.16 -7.31 3.42
C ALA A 57 -19.72 -7.44 2.87
N VAL A 58 -18.86 -8.18 3.57
CA VAL A 58 -17.45 -8.38 3.19
C VAL A 58 -17.31 -9.08 1.84
N GLN A 59 -17.98 -10.22 1.65
CA GLN A 59 -17.93 -10.95 0.37
C GLN A 59 -18.58 -10.20 -0.82
N ARG A 60 -19.52 -9.29 -0.57
CA ARG A 60 -20.11 -8.43 -1.61
C ARG A 60 -19.21 -7.24 -1.98
N LEU A 61 -18.39 -6.75 -1.06
CA LEU A 61 -17.34 -5.78 -1.36
C LEU A 61 -16.25 -6.42 -2.24
N GLU A 62 -15.77 -7.63 -1.92
CA GLU A 62 -14.73 -8.32 -2.69
C GLU A 62 -15.08 -8.51 -4.18
N ARG A 63 -16.33 -8.88 -4.53
CA ARG A 63 -16.71 -9.07 -5.95
C ARG A 63 -16.79 -7.77 -6.75
N ARG A 64 -17.35 -6.69 -6.19
CA ARG A 64 -17.46 -5.38 -6.88
C ARG A 64 -16.09 -4.74 -7.17
N TRP A 65 -15.06 -5.22 -6.50
CA TRP A 65 -13.72 -4.66 -6.50
C TRP A 65 -12.87 -5.11 -7.70
N LEU A 66 -13.12 -6.32 -8.21
CA LEU A 66 -12.41 -6.90 -9.37
C LEU A 66 -12.60 -6.04 -10.63
N ASP A 67 -13.83 -5.60 -10.91
CA ASP A 67 -14.18 -4.89 -12.15
C ASP A 67 -13.49 -3.53 -12.31
N CYS A 68 -13.29 -2.78 -11.22
CA CYS A 68 -12.58 -1.50 -11.30
C CYS A 68 -11.06 -1.68 -11.47
N HIS A 69 -10.50 -2.83 -11.05
CA HIS A 69 -9.12 -3.17 -11.32
C HIS A 69 -8.94 -3.76 -12.73
N GLN A 70 -9.96 -4.43 -13.28
CA GLN A 70 -10.06 -4.82 -14.69
C GLN A 70 -9.83 -3.61 -15.62
N LEU A 71 -10.32 -2.42 -15.25
CA LEU A 71 -10.11 -1.17 -16.00
C LEU A 71 -8.66 -0.68 -16.06
N ARG A 72 -7.76 -1.14 -15.17
CA ARG A 72 -6.31 -0.89 -15.34
C ARG A 72 -5.72 -1.69 -16.50
N GLY A 73 -6.30 -2.84 -16.85
CA GLY A 73 -6.01 -3.54 -18.10
C GLY A 73 -6.50 -2.80 -19.35
N SER A 74 -7.39 -1.81 -19.20
CA SER A 74 -8.06 -1.10 -20.29
C SER A 74 -7.38 0.21 -20.73
N TRP A 75 -6.14 0.50 -20.31
CA TRP A 75 -5.38 1.71 -20.70
C TRP A 75 -6.00 3.07 -20.31
N ILE A 76 -6.99 3.10 -19.41
CA ILE A 76 -7.72 4.32 -19.00
C ILE A 76 -6.85 5.30 -18.16
N TRP A 77 -5.60 4.93 -17.85
CA TRP A 77 -4.69 5.73 -17.03
C TRP A 77 -4.25 7.02 -17.74
N SER A 78 -4.36 8.16 -17.04
CA SER A 78 -4.05 9.50 -17.55
C SER A 78 -4.88 9.97 -18.77
N MET A 79 -6.01 9.33 -19.02
CA MET A 79 -7.03 9.80 -19.98
C MET A 79 -7.90 10.91 -19.40
N ARG A 80 -8.41 11.78 -20.27
CA ARG A 80 -9.52 12.68 -19.94
C ARG A 80 -10.81 11.90 -19.70
N GLY A 81 -11.74 12.47 -18.93
CA GLY A 81 -13.02 11.80 -18.63
C GLY A 81 -13.85 11.42 -19.86
N ASP A 82 -13.79 12.17 -20.96
CA ASP A 82 -14.48 11.84 -22.22
C ASP A 82 -13.77 10.72 -23.00
N GLU A 83 -12.44 10.68 -22.98
CA GLU A 83 -11.62 9.58 -23.51
C GLU A 83 -11.90 8.28 -22.74
N ALA A 84 -11.91 8.36 -21.41
CA ALA A 84 -12.24 7.25 -20.52
C ALA A 84 -13.66 6.71 -20.79
N LYS A 85 -14.65 7.59 -21.01
CA LYS A 85 -16.02 7.19 -21.40
C LYS A 85 -16.11 6.52 -22.78
N ARG A 86 -15.22 6.83 -23.72
CA ARG A 86 -15.16 6.15 -25.02
C ARG A 86 -14.61 4.73 -24.90
N VAL A 87 -13.60 4.52 -24.06
CA VAL A 87 -13.06 3.18 -23.76
C VAL A 87 -14.01 2.37 -22.89
N CYS A 88 -14.69 3.01 -21.94
CA CYS A 88 -15.54 2.37 -20.94
C CYS A 88 -16.82 3.19 -20.72
N SER A 89 -17.88 2.87 -21.45
CA SER A 89 -19.13 3.66 -21.43
C SER A 89 -19.91 3.58 -20.10
N GLY A 90 -19.67 2.55 -19.29
CA GLY A 90 -20.22 2.41 -17.93
C GLY A 90 -19.44 3.17 -16.84
N ILE A 91 -18.46 4.01 -17.21
CA ILE A 91 -17.62 4.72 -16.25
C ILE A 91 -18.36 5.93 -15.66
N ASN A 92 -18.58 5.88 -14.35
CA ASN A 92 -19.00 6.98 -13.50
C ASN A 92 -17.82 7.94 -13.30
N LEU A 93 -18.03 9.20 -13.68
CA LEU A 93 -17.06 10.27 -13.45
C LEU A 93 -17.51 11.08 -12.24
N VAL A 94 -16.67 11.21 -11.23
CA VAL A 94 -16.87 12.09 -10.08
C VAL A 94 -15.98 13.32 -10.27
N GLN A 95 -16.56 14.50 -10.43
CA GLN A 95 -15.81 15.74 -10.59
C GLN A 95 -15.26 16.23 -9.24
N VAL A 96 -14.03 16.72 -9.22
CA VAL A 96 -13.46 17.38 -8.06
C VAL A 96 -14.17 18.72 -7.81
N PRO A 97 -14.57 19.05 -6.57
CA PRO A 97 -15.18 20.34 -6.24
C PRO A 97 -14.35 21.52 -6.76
N VAL A 98 -15.00 22.58 -7.22
CA VAL A 98 -14.32 23.78 -7.74
C VAL A 98 -14.61 24.95 -6.82
N ALA A 99 -13.56 25.59 -6.31
CA ALA A 99 -13.64 26.81 -5.50
C ALA A 99 -12.80 27.92 -6.15
N ARG A 100 -13.38 29.13 -6.29
CA ARG A 100 -12.70 30.30 -6.89
C ARG A 100 -12.09 30.01 -8.27
N GLY A 101 -12.78 29.20 -9.09
CA GLY A 101 -12.34 28.83 -10.45
C GLY A 101 -11.15 27.85 -10.51
N LYS A 102 -10.85 27.14 -9.41
CA LYS A 102 -9.78 26.13 -9.35
C LYS A 102 -10.26 24.88 -8.62
N ALA A 103 -9.68 23.72 -8.92
CA ALA A 103 -9.94 22.48 -8.21
C ALA A 103 -9.64 22.63 -6.69
N ASP A 104 -10.65 22.33 -5.87
CA ASP A 104 -10.54 22.29 -4.42
C ASP A 104 -10.28 20.85 -3.95
N LEU A 105 -9.10 20.65 -3.37
CA LEU A 105 -8.65 19.36 -2.86
C LEU A 105 -8.86 19.20 -1.34
N ASN A 106 -9.49 20.17 -0.66
CA ASN A 106 -9.65 20.16 0.80
C ASN A 106 -10.39 18.93 1.31
N LEU A 107 -11.41 18.44 0.59
CA LEU A 107 -12.11 17.19 0.91
C LEU A 107 -11.13 16.01 1.07
N TYR A 108 -10.27 15.80 0.07
CA TYR A 108 -9.28 14.71 0.08
C TYR A 108 -8.16 14.97 1.11
N ARG A 109 -7.80 16.23 1.38
CA ARG A 109 -6.80 16.58 2.41
C ARG A 109 -7.30 16.25 3.81
N SER A 110 -8.55 16.59 4.13
CA SER A 110 -9.22 16.30 5.41
C SER A 110 -9.36 14.80 5.61
N ALA A 111 -9.93 14.10 4.64
CA ALA A 111 -10.04 12.64 4.69
C ALA A 111 -8.67 11.95 4.76
N GLY A 112 -7.61 12.56 4.21
CA GLY A 112 -6.23 12.09 4.37
C GLY A 112 -5.66 12.34 5.77
N ALA A 113 -6.07 13.43 6.44
CA ALA A 113 -5.67 13.75 7.80
C ALA A 113 -6.31 12.80 8.84
N GLU A 114 -7.57 12.39 8.63
CA GLU A 114 -8.27 11.37 9.44
C GLU A 114 -7.47 10.04 9.48
N VAL A 115 -7.06 9.55 8.31
CA VAL A 115 -6.21 8.34 8.23
C VAL A 115 -4.87 8.55 8.94
N VAL A 116 -4.22 9.69 8.72
CA VAL A 116 -2.94 10.02 9.39
C VAL A 116 -3.09 10.06 10.92
N ALA A 117 -4.21 10.53 11.45
CA ALA A 117 -4.47 10.55 12.89
C ALA A 117 -4.55 9.14 13.51
N ILE A 118 -5.22 8.20 12.83
CA ILE A 118 -5.28 6.80 13.25
C ILE A 118 -3.88 6.17 13.21
N LEU A 119 -3.16 6.39 12.11
CA LEU A 119 -1.85 5.78 11.88
C LEU A 119 -0.76 6.32 12.83
N ALA A 120 -0.82 7.61 13.17
CA ALA A 120 0.08 8.23 14.16
C ALA A 120 -0.12 7.69 15.59
N SER A 121 -1.20 6.96 15.89
CA SER A 121 -1.47 6.43 17.24
C SER A 121 -0.49 5.33 17.71
N LYS A 122 0.38 4.82 16.83
CA LYS A 122 1.34 3.73 17.13
C LYS A 122 2.78 3.99 16.71
N GLY A 123 3.11 5.13 16.11
CA GLY A 123 4.46 5.38 15.60
C GLY A 123 4.71 6.82 15.18
N LYS A 124 6.00 7.18 15.06
CA LYS A 124 6.40 8.52 14.59
C LYS A 124 6.05 8.62 13.11
N CYS A 125 5.30 9.66 12.76
CA CYS A 125 4.54 9.71 11.52
C CYS A 125 5.08 10.80 10.58
N GLU A 126 5.48 10.41 9.37
CA GLU A 126 5.96 11.32 8.32
C GLU A 126 5.02 11.23 7.10
N ARG A 127 4.29 12.31 6.83
CA ARG A 127 3.37 12.40 5.69
C ARG A 127 4.16 12.62 4.40
N ALA A 128 4.06 11.67 3.46
CA ALA A 128 4.78 11.70 2.19
C ALA A 128 3.94 12.31 1.05
N SER A 129 2.62 12.12 1.07
CA SER A 129 1.68 12.74 0.12
C SER A 129 0.31 12.99 0.76
N ILE A 130 -0.72 13.24 -0.04
CA ILE A 130 -2.10 13.33 0.45
C ILE A 130 -2.59 11.99 1.01
N ASP A 131 -2.09 10.89 0.45
CA ASP A 131 -2.52 9.50 0.62
C ASP A 131 -1.41 8.54 1.08
N GLU A 132 -0.14 8.96 1.11
CA GLU A 132 1.01 8.16 1.55
C GLU A 132 1.61 8.69 2.86
N VAL A 133 1.92 7.77 3.77
CA VAL A 133 2.60 8.06 5.04
C VAL A 133 3.67 7.01 5.32
N TYR A 134 4.75 7.43 5.98
CA TYR A 134 5.76 6.57 6.60
C TYR A 134 5.56 6.57 8.12
N LEU A 135 5.49 5.39 8.73
CA LEU A 135 5.43 5.22 10.19
C LEU A 135 6.70 4.56 10.68
N ASP A 136 7.44 5.21 11.58
CA ASP A 136 8.45 4.54 12.39
C ASP A 136 7.76 3.82 13.56
N LEU A 137 7.71 2.49 13.46
CA LEU A 137 7.08 1.60 14.44
C LEU A 137 8.09 0.97 15.41
N THR A 138 9.35 1.43 15.40
CA THR A 138 10.45 0.80 16.16
C THR A 138 10.15 0.68 17.64
N ASP A 139 9.61 1.73 18.26
CA ASP A 139 9.37 1.73 19.71
C ASP A 139 8.12 0.90 20.08
N ALA A 140 7.06 0.92 19.26
CA ALA A 140 5.87 0.09 19.45
C ALA A 140 6.11 -1.41 19.20
N ALA A 141 7.02 -1.75 18.28
CA ALA A 141 7.45 -3.14 18.06
C ALA A 141 8.20 -3.70 19.28
N LYS A 142 9.08 -2.90 19.90
CA LYS A 142 9.75 -3.28 21.16
C LYS A 142 8.76 -3.42 22.32
N GLU A 143 7.79 -2.51 22.41
CA GLU A 143 6.74 -2.55 23.43
C GLU A 143 5.88 -3.82 23.30
N MET A 144 5.44 -4.15 22.09
CA MET A 144 4.72 -5.39 21.79
C MET A 144 5.55 -6.62 22.19
N LEU A 145 6.82 -6.68 21.78
CA LEU A 145 7.72 -7.80 22.10
C LEU A 145 7.99 -7.95 23.61
N LEU A 146 7.84 -6.89 24.40
CA LEU A 146 8.00 -6.92 25.85
C LEU A 146 6.70 -7.29 26.60
N GLN A 147 5.55 -6.80 26.15
CA GLN A 147 4.27 -6.93 26.87
C GLN A 147 3.40 -8.10 26.39
N ALA A 148 3.40 -8.38 25.09
CA ALA A 148 2.55 -9.36 24.43
C ALA A 148 3.25 -9.93 23.19
N PRO A 149 4.38 -10.66 23.37
CA PRO A 149 5.13 -11.24 22.27
C PRO A 149 4.27 -12.26 21.48
N PRO A 150 4.46 -12.36 20.16
CA PRO A 150 3.64 -13.19 19.29
C PRO A 150 4.02 -14.68 19.36
N ASP A 151 3.96 -15.30 20.53
CA ASP A 151 4.57 -16.63 20.78
C ASP A 151 3.72 -17.85 20.36
N SER A 152 2.46 -17.64 19.95
CA SER A 152 1.55 -18.71 19.51
C SER A 152 0.98 -18.41 18.11
N PRO A 153 1.13 -19.33 17.13
CA PRO A 153 0.53 -19.24 15.79
C PRO A 153 -0.99 -19.01 15.81
N GLU A 154 -1.69 -19.58 16.79
CA GLU A 154 -3.13 -19.47 17.00
C GLU A 154 -3.52 -18.08 17.50
N GLY A 155 -2.66 -17.45 18.32
CA GLY A 155 -2.82 -16.08 18.82
C GLY A 155 -2.58 -14.98 17.78
N ILE A 156 -1.98 -15.30 16.63
CA ILE A 156 -1.72 -14.32 15.57
C ILE A 156 -3.02 -13.72 15.03
N PHE A 157 -3.07 -12.38 15.01
CA PHE A 157 -4.17 -11.60 14.48
C PHE A 157 -4.49 -12.00 13.03
N MET A 158 -5.76 -12.31 12.76
CA MET A 158 -6.20 -12.92 11.49
C MET A 158 -5.84 -12.13 10.23
N GLU A 159 -5.79 -10.80 10.29
CA GLU A 159 -5.38 -9.98 9.15
C GLU A 159 -3.86 -9.93 8.97
N ALA A 160 -3.08 -10.11 10.05
CA ALA A 160 -1.63 -10.24 9.97
C ALA A 160 -1.23 -11.57 9.31
N ALA A 161 -1.98 -12.65 9.59
CA ALA A 161 -1.77 -13.98 9.00
C ALA A 161 -1.95 -14.01 7.46
N LYS A 162 -2.63 -13.02 6.87
CA LYS A 162 -2.79 -12.88 5.41
C LYS A 162 -1.64 -12.14 4.71
N SER A 163 -0.65 -11.66 5.47
CA SER A 163 0.48 -10.87 4.94
C SER A 163 1.21 -11.59 3.82
N ASN A 164 1.73 -10.84 2.85
CA ASN A 164 2.67 -11.36 1.86
C ASN A 164 4.09 -11.18 2.41
N ILE A 165 4.71 -12.26 2.89
CA ILE A 165 6.10 -12.23 3.35
C ILE A 165 6.98 -12.67 2.18
N LEU A 166 7.94 -11.83 1.77
CA LEU A 166 8.92 -12.24 0.75
C LEU A 166 9.80 -13.37 1.30
N GLY A 167 10.24 -14.26 0.41
CA GLY A 167 11.01 -15.46 0.76
C GLY A 167 10.19 -16.64 1.31
N LEU A 168 8.93 -16.46 1.72
CA LEU A 168 8.08 -17.58 2.13
C LEU A 168 7.41 -18.28 0.92
N PRO A 169 7.21 -19.62 0.99
CA PRO A 169 6.43 -20.35 -0.01
C PRO A 169 4.99 -19.81 -0.11
N ALA A 170 4.61 -19.40 -1.32
CA ALA A 170 3.32 -18.79 -1.63
C ALA A 170 2.22 -19.80 -2.01
N ASP A 171 2.38 -21.09 -1.66
CA ASP A 171 1.36 -22.11 -1.89
C ASP A 171 0.05 -21.68 -1.20
N ALA A 172 -1.02 -21.55 -1.98
CA ALA A 172 -2.30 -21.04 -1.51
C ALA A 172 -2.93 -21.88 -0.40
N SER A 173 -2.60 -23.18 -0.31
CA SER A 173 -3.12 -24.08 0.73
C SER A 173 -2.46 -23.85 2.09
N GLU A 174 -1.15 -23.59 2.13
CA GLU A 174 -0.36 -23.50 3.36
C GLU A 174 0.06 -22.06 3.71
N LYS A 175 -0.23 -21.06 2.85
CA LYS A 175 0.21 -19.66 3.02
C LYS A 175 -0.06 -19.11 4.42
N GLU A 176 -1.29 -19.20 4.93
CA GLU A 176 -1.64 -18.60 6.23
C GLU A 176 -0.83 -19.25 7.38
N LYS A 177 -0.66 -20.58 7.33
CA LYS A 177 0.13 -21.34 8.30
C LYS A 177 1.61 -20.97 8.25
N ASN A 178 2.18 -20.84 7.06
CA ASN A 178 3.57 -20.38 6.86
C ASN A 178 3.77 -18.96 7.40
N VAL A 179 2.82 -18.05 7.15
CA VAL A 179 2.86 -16.67 7.67
C VAL A 179 2.72 -16.64 9.19
N ARG A 180 1.82 -17.44 9.79
CA ARG A 180 1.68 -17.56 11.25
C ARG A 180 2.98 -18.07 11.89
N ALA A 181 3.57 -19.15 11.35
CA ALA A 181 4.85 -19.67 11.83
C ALA A 181 5.98 -18.62 11.72
N TRP A 182 6.05 -17.88 10.60
CA TRP A 182 7.01 -16.80 10.42
C TRP A 182 6.79 -15.62 11.38
N LEU A 183 5.54 -15.29 11.72
CA LEU A 183 5.22 -14.25 12.69
C LEU A 183 5.56 -14.65 14.14
N CYS A 184 5.66 -15.96 14.42
CA CYS A 184 5.89 -16.52 15.76
C CYS A 184 7.30 -17.03 16.03
N GLN A 185 8.30 -16.69 15.20
CA GLN A 185 9.65 -17.28 15.28
C GLN A 185 10.31 -17.14 16.66
N SER A 186 10.19 -18.17 17.49
CA SER A 186 10.67 -18.19 18.88
C SER A 186 12.19 -18.14 18.99
N GLU A 187 12.90 -18.71 18.00
CA GLU A 187 14.36 -18.82 18.00
C GLU A 187 15.06 -17.62 17.34
N ALA A 188 14.31 -16.73 16.67
CA ALA A 188 14.87 -15.55 16.02
C ALA A 188 15.45 -14.56 17.03
N ASP A 189 16.45 -13.77 16.60
CA ASP A 189 17.07 -12.78 17.48
C ASP A 189 16.13 -11.60 17.79
N TYR A 190 16.51 -10.78 18.77
CA TYR A 190 15.70 -9.65 19.20
C TYR A 190 15.43 -8.62 18.09
N GLN A 191 16.37 -8.37 17.20
CA GLN A 191 16.19 -7.44 16.07
C GLN A 191 15.29 -8.06 15.00
N GLU A 192 15.45 -9.33 14.68
CA GLU A 192 14.62 -10.03 13.70
C GLU A 192 13.15 -10.08 14.13
N LYS A 193 12.88 -10.33 15.42
CA LYS A 193 11.53 -10.33 16.02
C LYS A 193 10.76 -9.01 15.94
N LEU A 194 11.45 -7.88 15.71
CA LEU A 194 10.78 -6.58 15.55
C LEU A 194 9.99 -6.48 14.22
N LEU A 195 10.40 -7.19 13.16
CA LEU A 195 9.66 -7.14 11.88
C LEU A 195 8.29 -7.85 11.96
N PRO A 196 8.17 -9.07 12.53
CA PRO A 196 6.88 -9.67 12.87
C PRO A 196 5.97 -8.76 13.70
N CYS A 197 6.49 -8.15 14.77
CA CYS A 197 5.72 -7.22 15.61
C CYS A 197 5.23 -6.03 14.79
N GLY A 198 6.09 -5.43 13.97
CA GLY A 198 5.72 -4.38 13.02
C GLY A 198 4.62 -4.80 12.05
N ALA A 199 4.70 -6.01 11.48
CA ALA A 199 3.68 -6.54 10.56
C ALA A 199 2.32 -6.74 11.25
N ILE A 200 2.29 -7.18 12.51
CA ILE A 200 1.06 -7.33 13.31
C ILE A 200 0.45 -5.95 13.61
N ILE A 201 1.26 -4.99 14.07
CA ILE A 201 0.82 -3.61 14.36
C ILE A 201 0.25 -2.96 13.09
N VAL A 202 0.91 -3.13 11.94
CA VAL A 202 0.44 -2.62 10.65
C VAL A 202 -0.90 -3.25 10.26
N ALA A 203 -1.08 -4.56 10.44
CA ALA A 203 -2.36 -5.21 10.14
C ALA A 203 -3.50 -4.69 11.02
N GLN A 204 -3.26 -4.50 12.33
CA GLN A 204 -4.21 -3.91 13.26
C GLN A 204 -4.58 -2.47 12.86
N LEU A 205 -3.58 -1.65 12.51
CA LEU A 205 -3.79 -0.28 12.03
C LEU A 205 -4.60 -0.25 10.72
N ARG A 206 -4.35 -1.15 9.76
CA ARG A 206 -5.11 -1.24 8.51
C ARG A 206 -6.59 -1.55 8.76
N VAL A 207 -6.89 -2.50 9.65
CA VAL A 207 -8.26 -2.82 10.06
C VAL A 207 -8.90 -1.61 10.73
N ARG A 208 -8.19 -0.95 11.64
CA ARG A 208 -8.69 0.25 12.33
C ARG A 208 -9.01 1.42 11.39
N VAL A 209 -8.17 1.66 10.37
CA VAL A 209 -8.46 2.66 9.33
C VAL A 209 -9.72 2.28 8.54
N LEU A 210 -9.86 1.02 8.14
CA LEU A 210 -11.07 0.51 7.49
C LEU A 210 -12.31 0.61 8.40
N GLU A 211 -12.20 0.38 9.70
CA GLU A 211 -13.35 0.49 10.61
C GLU A 211 -13.77 1.95 10.82
N GLU A 212 -12.85 2.82 11.23
CA GLU A 212 -13.15 4.20 11.63
C GLU A 212 -13.42 5.14 10.45
N THR A 213 -12.75 4.92 9.31
CA THR A 213 -12.87 5.80 8.13
C THR A 213 -13.48 5.12 6.91
N GLN A 214 -13.87 3.84 7.03
CA GLN A 214 -14.25 2.97 5.90
C GLN A 214 -13.12 2.73 4.88
N PHE A 215 -11.98 3.42 4.97
CA PHE A 215 -10.92 3.38 3.98
C PHE A 215 -10.00 2.15 4.09
N THR A 216 -10.04 1.25 3.10
CA THR A 216 -8.94 0.28 2.89
C THR A 216 -7.59 0.95 2.56
N CYS A 217 -6.50 0.36 3.05
CA CYS A 217 -5.14 0.75 2.69
C CYS A 217 -4.26 -0.47 2.41
N SER A 218 -3.24 -0.28 1.56
CA SER A 218 -2.14 -1.23 1.37
C SER A 218 -0.91 -0.76 2.13
N ALA A 219 -0.10 -1.69 2.63
CA ALA A 219 1.10 -1.38 3.39
C ALA A 219 2.34 -2.12 2.88
N GLY A 220 3.52 -1.50 3.01
CA GLY A 220 4.80 -2.18 2.91
C GLY A 220 5.59 -2.02 4.19
N ILE A 221 6.12 -3.10 4.75
CA ILE A 221 6.83 -3.13 6.04
C ILE A 221 8.28 -3.58 5.80
N ALA A 222 9.24 -2.76 6.23
CA ALA A 222 10.67 -3.03 6.05
C ALA A 222 11.55 -2.29 7.08
N HIS A 223 12.85 -2.61 7.06
CA HIS A 223 13.91 -2.00 7.88
C HIS A 223 14.25 -0.54 7.49
N ASN A 224 13.68 0.00 6.41
CA ASN A 224 13.86 1.39 5.99
C ASN A 224 12.72 1.88 5.06
N LYS A 225 12.63 3.20 4.86
CA LYS A 225 11.59 3.84 4.03
C LYS A 225 11.58 3.44 2.56
N MET A 226 12.75 3.17 1.97
CA MET A 226 12.90 2.88 0.55
C MET A 226 12.37 1.48 0.21
N LEU A 227 12.76 0.47 1.00
CA LEU A 227 12.20 -0.88 0.92
C LEU A 227 10.70 -0.91 1.26
N ALA A 228 10.28 -0.20 2.33
CA ALA A 228 8.87 -0.11 2.72
C ALA A 228 8.00 0.46 1.59
N LYS A 229 8.47 1.55 0.95
CA LYS A 229 7.80 2.14 -0.22
C LYS A 229 7.73 1.15 -1.38
N LEU A 230 8.82 0.46 -1.71
CA LEU A 230 8.88 -0.52 -2.79
C LEU A 230 7.82 -1.62 -2.60
N VAL A 231 7.84 -2.30 -1.45
CA VAL A 231 6.97 -3.47 -1.23
C VAL A 231 5.50 -3.10 -0.96
N SER A 232 5.21 -1.84 -0.56
CA SER A 232 3.84 -1.32 -0.46
C SER A 232 3.06 -1.36 -1.78
N GLY A 233 3.76 -1.43 -2.92
CA GLY A 233 3.18 -1.49 -4.26
C GLY A 233 2.87 -2.89 -4.76
N MET A 234 3.53 -3.92 -4.22
CA MET A 234 3.58 -5.26 -4.86
C MET A 234 2.24 -5.98 -4.87
N HIS A 235 1.57 -6.07 -3.73
CA HIS A 235 0.31 -6.80 -3.56
C HIS A 235 -0.88 -5.85 -3.40
N LYS A 236 -0.88 -4.74 -4.17
CA LYS A 236 -2.02 -3.82 -4.18
C LYS A 236 -3.23 -4.43 -4.90
N PRO A 237 -4.46 -4.08 -4.49
CA PRO A 237 -4.82 -3.20 -3.37
C PRO A 237 -5.10 -3.99 -2.06
N ALA A 238 -5.42 -3.28 -0.98
CA ALA A 238 -5.87 -3.79 0.34
C ALA A 238 -5.15 -5.02 0.93
N GLN A 239 -3.86 -5.22 0.61
CA GLN A 239 -2.98 -6.17 1.30
C GLN A 239 -1.73 -5.46 1.83
N GLN A 240 -0.98 -6.17 2.67
CA GLN A 240 0.35 -5.76 3.11
C GLN A 240 1.45 -6.71 2.63
N THR A 241 2.64 -6.16 2.40
CA THR A 241 3.86 -6.91 2.03
C THR A 241 4.96 -6.63 3.04
N VAL A 242 5.64 -7.68 3.49
CA VAL A 242 6.78 -7.64 4.40
C VAL A 242 8.03 -8.09 3.65
N VAL A 243 9.14 -7.37 3.81
CA VAL A 243 10.46 -7.81 3.30
C VAL A 243 11.41 -8.07 4.48
N PRO A 244 11.68 -9.35 4.81
CA PRO A 244 12.74 -9.73 5.75
C PRO A 244 14.13 -9.36 5.19
N SER A 245 15.11 -9.09 6.06
CA SER A 245 16.52 -8.89 5.66
C SER A 245 17.03 -9.96 4.69
N SER A 246 16.72 -11.23 4.97
CA SER A 246 17.12 -12.38 4.15
C SER A 246 16.56 -12.37 2.72
N SER A 247 15.51 -11.61 2.45
CA SER A 247 14.90 -11.47 1.11
C SER A 247 15.27 -10.17 0.39
N VAL A 248 16.06 -9.29 1.02
CA VAL A 248 16.44 -7.99 0.41
C VAL A 248 17.34 -8.20 -0.80
N GLN A 249 18.32 -9.11 -0.71
CA GLN A 249 19.26 -9.34 -1.82
C GLN A 249 18.54 -9.85 -3.07
N ASP A 250 17.71 -10.88 -2.95
CA ASP A 250 16.93 -11.44 -4.07
C ASP A 250 15.93 -10.43 -4.66
N LEU A 251 15.27 -9.64 -3.80
CA LEU A 251 14.35 -8.59 -4.22
C LEU A 251 15.05 -7.50 -5.04
N LEU A 252 16.24 -7.07 -4.62
CA LEU A 252 16.98 -5.99 -5.27
C LEU A 252 17.76 -6.47 -6.50
N ALA A 253 18.29 -7.69 -6.48
CA ALA A 253 19.05 -8.27 -7.59
C ALA A 253 18.27 -8.28 -8.91
N SER A 254 16.95 -8.46 -8.84
CA SER A 254 16.07 -8.52 -10.02
C SER A 254 15.29 -7.22 -10.30
N LEU A 255 15.38 -6.21 -9.42
CA LEU A 255 14.56 -5.00 -9.53
C LEU A 255 15.08 -4.05 -10.60
N PRO A 256 14.31 -3.68 -11.64
CA PRO A 256 14.76 -2.71 -12.64
C PRO A 256 15.05 -1.35 -11.99
N VAL A 257 16.17 -0.70 -12.35
CA VAL A 257 16.69 0.49 -11.66
C VAL A 257 15.64 1.61 -11.54
N LYS A 258 14.89 1.87 -12.61
CA LYS A 258 13.81 2.88 -12.66
C LYS A 258 12.56 2.55 -11.81
N LYS A 259 12.45 1.36 -11.20
CA LYS A 259 11.40 1.02 -10.23
C LYS A 259 11.74 1.47 -8.81
N MET A 260 13.01 1.69 -8.49
CA MET A 260 13.42 2.19 -7.19
C MET A 260 13.00 3.67 -7.01
N LYS A 261 12.61 4.02 -5.78
CA LYS A 261 12.29 5.41 -5.43
C LYS A 261 13.49 6.31 -5.74
N GLN A 262 13.26 7.54 -6.21
CA GLN A 262 14.26 8.52 -6.68
C GLN A 262 14.99 8.14 -7.99
N LEU A 263 15.08 6.87 -8.38
CA LEU A 263 15.75 6.44 -9.62
C LEU A 263 14.83 6.41 -10.86
N GLY A 264 13.51 6.55 -10.72
CA GLY A 264 12.58 6.62 -11.87
C GLY A 264 12.69 7.85 -12.80
N GLY A 265 13.70 8.73 -12.60
CA GLY A 265 13.91 9.96 -13.37
C GLY A 265 15.23 9.96 -14.14
N LYS A 266 15.80 11.15 -14.38
CA LYS A 266 17.06 11.33 -15.13
C LYS A 266 18.23 10.53 -14.56
N LEU A 267 18.34 10.41 -13.23
CA LEU A 267 19.41 9.65 -12.57
C LEU A 267 19.39 8.17 -12.96
N GLY A 268 18.22 7.51 -12.95
CA GLY A 268 18.13 6.12 -13.42
C GLY A 268 18.22 5.95 -14.94
N SER A 269 17.99 7.00 -15.73
CA SER A 269 18.43 6.97 -17.15
C SER A 269 19.94 6.99 -17.25
N SER A 270 20.62 7.92 -16.57
CA SER A 270 22.08 7.99 -16.56
C SER A 270 22.74 6.70 -16.03
N LEU A 271 22.16 6.02 -15.03
CA LEU A 271 22.63 4.70 -14.61
C LEU A 271 22.54 3.65 -15.74
N GLN A 272 21.45 3.63 -16.52
CA GLN A 272 21.32 2.75 -17.69
C GLN A 272 22.27 3.17 -18.83
N ASP A 273 22.25 4.45 -19.19
CA ASP A 273 22.89 4.99 -20.39
C ASP A 273 24.42 5.08 -20.25
N ASP A 274 24.93 5.46 -19.07
CA ASP A 274 26.36 5.72 -18.81
C ASP A 274 27.08 4.52 -18.17
N LEU A 275 26.39 3.70 -17.37
CA LEU A 275 26.97 2.55 -16.65
C LEU A 275 26.43 1.18 -17.08
N GLY A 276 25.40 1.12 -17.94
CA GLY A 276 24.79 -0.16 -18.36
C GLY A 276 24.00 -0.87 -17.25
N VAL A 277 23.59 -0.15 -16.20
CA VAL A 277 22.89 -0.69 -15.03
C VAL A 277 21.40 -0.84 -15.35
N GLU A 278 20.93 -2.07 -15.54
CA GLU A 278 19.50 -2.36 -15.81
C GLU A 278 18.73 -2.62 -14.51
N THR A 279 19.37 -3.27 -13.53
CA THR A 279 18.81 -3.67 -12.24
C THR A 279 19.53 -3.00 -11.07
N ILE A 280 18.92 -3.00 -9.89
CA ILE A 280 19.57 -2.59 -8.65
C ILE A 280 20.68 -3.59 -8.24
N GLY A 281 20.61 -4.85 -8.69
CA GLY A 281 21.69 -5.83 -8.54
C GLY A 281 22.98 -5.40 -9.22
N ASP A 282 22.89 -4.82 -10.42
CA ASP A 282 24.06 -4.43 -11.22
C ASP A 282 24.88 -3.31 -10.54
N LEU A 283 24.25 -2.48 -9.69
CA LEU A 283 24.94 -1.46 -8.89
C LEU A 283 26.01 -2.06 -7.95
N LEU A 284 25.84 -3.31 -7.51
CA LEU A 284 26.82 -4.00 -6.66
C LEU A 284 28.13 -4.35 -7.37
N SER A 285 28.20 -4.17 -8.70
CA SER A 285 29.45 -4.32 -9.46
C SER A 285 30.34 -3.07 -9.45
N PHE A 286 29.85 -1.95 -8.92
CA PHE A 286 30.57 -0.69 -8.80
C PHE A 286 30.97 -0.43 -7.33
N THR A 287 32.11 0.21 -7.11
CA THR A 287 32.50 0.65 -5.75
C THR A 287 31.82 1.96 -5.39
N GLU A 288 31.70 2.24 -4.08
CA GLU A 288 31.16 3.51 -3.58
C GLU A 288 31.94 4.70 -4.16
N GLU A 289 33.27 4.64 -4.18
CA GLU A 289 34.11 5.72 -4.74
C GLU A 289 33.82 5.95 -6.23
N LYS A 290 33.53 4.88 -6.99
CA LYS A 290 33.21 5.00 -8.41
C LYS A 290 31.84 5.65 -8.64
N LEU A 291 30.85 5.33 -7.81
CA LEU A 291 29.54 5.97 -7.87
C LEU A 291 29.62 7.44 -7.42
N GLN A 292 30.43 7.74 -6.39
CA GLN A 292 30.64 9.10 -5.89
C GLN A 292 31.41 9.99 -6.88
N GLU A 293 32.36 9.43 -7.64
CA GLU A 293 33.04 10.14 -8.73
C GLU A 293 32.05 10.60 -9.82
N GLN A 294 31.07 9.76 -10.17
CA GLN A 294 30.12 10.04 -11.26
C GLN A 294 28.90 10.86 -10.80
N TYR A 295 28.36 10.60 -9.61
CA TYR A 295 27.08 11.15 -9.14
C TYR A 295 27.19 12.06 -7.90
N GLY A 296 28.40 12.22 -7.36
CA GLY A 296 28.71 13.02 -6.17
C GLY A 296 28.45 12.28 -4.86
N VAL A 297 29.16 12.71 -3.81
CA VAL A 297 29.27 12.09 -2.47
C VAL A 297 27.93 11.79 -1.76
N ASN A 298 26.84 12.47 -2.11
CA ASN A 298 25.53 12.24 -1.49
C ASN A 298 24.63 11.27 -2.30
N THR A 299 25.03 10.92 -3.53
CA THR A 299 24.23 10.12 -4.46
C THR A 299 24.84 8.74 -4.71
N GLY A 300 26.18 8.69 -4.78
CA GLY A 300 26.96 7.45 -4.88
C GLY A 300 27.30 6.87 -3.51
#